data_AF-A0A0Q4ZUV6-F1
#
_entry.id   AF-A0A0Q4ZUV6-F1
#
_cell.length_a   1.000
_cell.length_b   1.000
_cell.length_c   1.000
_cell.angle_alpha   90.00
_cell.angle_beta   90.00
_cell.angle_gamma   90.00
#
_symmetry.space_group_name_H-M   'P 1'
#
loop_
_entity.id
_entity.type
_entity.pdbx_description
1 polymer ?
#
loop_
_entity_poly.entity_id
_entity_poly.type
_entity_poly.pdbx_seq_one_letter_code
_entity_poly.pdbx_strand_id
1 'polypeptide(L)'
;MRFRLTSVLPGLAVATILACPAWADILIAVDKDAQRMTVTVDGQTRYDWPVSTGVDGYDTPTGNHRPFRMERTHFSREFDDAPMPNAIFFTGQGHAIHGTNHTRRLGSAASHGCVRLAPKNAATLFSLVKAQGMGRTRVVIDGRTVMASRRRRGEDDGVMSAGMQMGREPYGRAYRPVAVARPVQRRAPVYDVRDPAGYGDADFVSDGLD
;
A
#
# COMPACT_ATOMS: atom_id res chain seq x y z
N MET A 1 31.38 34.41 71.10
CA MET A 1 31.58 34.14 69.66
C MET A 1 30.41 33.30 69.16
N ARG A 2 29.67 33.76 68.15
CA ARG A 2 28.54 33.03 67.55
C ARG A 2 28.97 32.51 66.18
N PHE A 3 29.18 31.21 66.03
CA PHE A 3 29.42 30.58 64.73
C PHE A 3 28.07 30.30 64.05
N ARG A 4 27.86 30.85 62.85
CA ARG A 4 26.73 30.48 61.98
C ARG A 4 27.21 29.39 61.02
N LEU A 5 26.66 28.19 61.17
CA LEU A 5 26.85 27.07 60.25
C LEU A 5 25.87 27.25 59.09
N THR A 6 26.37 27.60 57.91
CA THR A 6 25.59 27.57 56.66
C THR A 6 25.72 26.19 56.04
N SER A 7 24.71 25.33 56.22
CA SER A 7 24.60 24.06 55.51
C SER A 7 24.26 24.33 54.04
N VAL A 8 25.15 23.95 53.13
CA VAL A 8 24.88 23.87 51.70
C VAL A 8 24.43 22.45 51.40
N LEU A 9 23.15 22.27 51.07
CA LEU A 9 22.61 21.01 50.55
C LEU A 9 22.97 20.89 49.06
N PRO A 10 23.55 19.77 48.59
CA PRO A 10 23.75 19.56 47.16
C PRO A 10 22.41 19.16 46.53
N GLY A 11 21.94 19.95 45.58
CA GLY A 11 20.73 19.62 44.80
C GLY A 11 21.00 18.40 43.91
N LEU A 12 20.33 17.29 44.18
CA LEU A 12 20.28 16.13 43.30
C LEU A 12 19.36 16.46 42.11
N ALA A 13 19.96 16.83 40.98
CA ALA A 13 19.22 17.03 39.74
C ALA A 13 18.79 15.66 39.18
N VAL A 14 17.52 15.30 39.40
CA VAL A 14 16.89 14.14 38.74
C VAL A 14 16.59 14.55 37.30
N ALA A 15 17.44 14.13 36.37
CA ALA A 15 17.19 14.27 34.94
C ALA A 15 16.10 13.26 34.53
N THR A 16 14.85 13.72 34.43
CA THR A 16 13.75 12.98 33.83
C THR A 16 14.00 12.87 32.33
N ILE A 17 14.51 11.72 31.88
CA ILE A 17 14.54 11.37 30.46
C ILE A 17 13.08 11.22 30.01
N LEU A 18 12.57 12.22 29.30
CA LEU A 18 11.30 12.12 28.58
C LEU A 18 11.50 11.10 27.46
N ALA A 19 11.23 9.82 27.75
CA ALA A 19 11.00 8.84 26.71
C ALA A 19 9.68 9.21 26.02
N CYS A 20 9.76 9.94 24.90
CA CYS A 20 8.61 10.00 23.99
C CYS A 20 8.28 8.55 23.60
N PRO A 21 7.03 8.11 23.74
CA PRO A 21 6.63 6.85 23.11
C PRO A 21 6.89 7.03 21.62
N ALA A 22 7.88 6.33 21.07
CA ALA A 22 8.03 6.23 19.64
C ALA A 22 6.77 5.48 19.17
N TRP A 23 5.82 6.23 18.61
CA TRP A 23 4.74 5.61 17.86
C TRP A 23 5.37 5.04 16.60
N ALA A 24 5.81 3.79 16.71
CA ALA A 24 6.18 2.98 15.58
C ALA A 24 5.02 2.92 14.59
N ASP A 25 5.20 3.62 13.47
CA ASP A 25 4.25 3.73 12.38
C ASP A 25 4.76 2.88 11.22
N ILE A 26 3.86 2.05 10.67
CA ILE A 26 4.10 1.30 9.43
C ILE A 26 3.50 2.09 8.29
N LEU A 27 4.33 2.49 7.34
CA LEU A 27 3.89 3.03 6.06
C LEU A 27 4.10 1.98 4.96
N ILE A 28 3.01 1.57 4.34
CA ILE A 28 2.98 0.69 3.18
C ILE A 28 2.66 1.56 1.97
N ALA A 29 3.66 1.88 1.16
CA ALA A 29 3.48 2.66 -0.06
C ALA A 29 3.50 1.73 -1.28
N VAL A 30 2.47 1.80 -2.13
CA VAL A 30 2.35 1.02 -3.36
C VAL A 30 2.33 1.96 -4.55
N ASP A 31 3.28 1.78 -5.46
CA ASP A 31 3.33 2.47 -6.74
C ASP A 31 2.77 1.54 -7.84
N LYS A 32 1.63 1.91 -8.41
CA LYS A 32 0.96 1.15 -9.49
C LYS A 32 1.69 1.25 -10.83
N ASP A 33 2.35 2.35 -11.12
CA ASP A 33 3.09 2.49 -12.38
C ASP A 33 4.38 1.65 -12.34
N ALA A 34 5.05 1.61 -11.18
CA ALA A 34 6.26 0.80 -10.97
C ALA A 34 5.99 -0.66 -10.58
N GLN A 35 4.76 -0.97 -10.14
CA GLN A 35 4.38 -2.28 -9.58
C GLN A 35 5.28 -2.71 -8.42
N ARG A 36 5.53 -1.76 -7.49
CA ARG A 36 6.35 -1.99 -6.29
C ARG A 36 5.63 -1.55 -5.03
N MET A 37 5.95 -2.24 -3.95
CA MET A 37 5.56 -1.88 -2.59
C MET A 37 6.80 -1.61 -1.77
N THR A 38 6.84 -0.43 -1.15
CA THR A 38 7.83 -0.07 -0.13
C THR A 38 7.18 -0.13 1.24
N VAL A 39 7.84 -0.79 2.19
CA VAL A 39 7.40 -0.84 3.59
C VAL A 39 8.42 -0.13 4.45
N THR A 40 7.97 0.94 5.09
CA THR A 40 8.74 1.77 6.00
C THR A 40 8.23 1.55 7.42
N VAL A 41 9.16 1.37 8.35
CA VAL A 41 8.89 1.19 9.78
C VAL A 41 9.71 2.21 10.53
N ASP A 42 9.06 3.08 11.28
CA ASP A 42 9.70 4.12 12.11
C ASP A 42 10.54 5.07 11.26
N GLY A 43 10.02 5.44 10.09
CA GLY A 43 10.71 6.31 9.12
C GLY A 43 11.83 5.64 8.33
N GLN A 44 12.17 4.38 8.60
CA GLN A 44 13.20 3.63 7.86
C GLN A 44 12.59 2.61 6.91
N THR A 45 12.91 2.70 5.62
CA THR A 45 12.51 1.67 4.65
C THR A 45 13.15 0.34 5.02
N ARG A 46 12.30 -0.65 5.31
CA ARG A 46 12.73 -2.02 5.66
C ARG A 46 12.64 -2.98 4.49
N TYR A 47 11.66 -2.76 3.62
CA TYR A 47 11.38 -3.68 2.52
C TYR A 47 11.00 -2.92 1.25
N ASP A 48 11.36 -3.53 0.12
CA ASP A 48 10.90 -3.15 -1.20
C ASP A 48 10.66 -4.42 -2.02
N TRP A 49 9.41 -4.62 -2.45
CA TRP A 49 8.97 -5.84 -3.13
C TRP A 49 8.21 -5.56 -4.43
N PRO A 50 8.36 -6.42 -5.45
CA PRO A 50 7.46 -6.40 -6.60
C PRO A 50 6.06 -6.82 -6.17
N VAL A 51 5.05 -6.15 -6.70
CA VAL A 51 3.63 -6.46 -6.47
C VAL A 51 2.91 -6.67 -7.79
N SER A 52 1.67 -7.15 -7.70
CA SER A 52 0.74 -7.11 -8.83
C SER A 52 -0.57 -6.46 -8.37
N THR A 53 -0.89 -5.30 -8.95
CA THR A 53 -2.11 -4.55 -8.67
C THR A 53 -3.20 -4.83 -9.71
N GLY A 54 -4.33 -4.13 -9.56
CA GLY A 54 -5.48 -4.21 -10.43
C GLY A 54 -5.19 -3.92 -11.90
N VAL A 55 -5.81 -4.69 -12.79
CA VAL A 55 -5.83 -4.42 -14.24
C VAL A 55 -6.91 -3.41 -14.61
N ASP A 56 -6.93 -2.98 -15.87
CA ASP A 56 -7.99 -2.14 -16.44
C ASP A 56 -9.37 -2.78 -16.20
N GLY A 57 -10.28 -2.03 -15.60
CA GLY A 57 -11.64 -2.50 -15.26
C GLY A 57 -11.75 -3.01 -13.82
N TYR A 58 -10.62 -3.29 -13.17
CA TYR A 58 -10.51 -3.75 -11.78
C TYR A 58 -9.37 -3.03 -11.07
N ASP A 59 -9.32 -1.69 -11.19
CA ASP A 59 -8.19 -0.90 -10.70
C ASP A 59 -8.06 -0.94 -9.18
N THR A 60 -6.83 -0.91 -8.68
CA THR A 60 -6.59 -0.75 -7.24
C THR A 60 -6.80 0.73 -6.87
N PRO A 61 -7.68 1.04 -5.90
CA PRO A 61 -8.05 2.42 -5.59
C PRO A 61 -6.85 3.22 -5.04
N THR A 62 -6.46 4.27 -5.76
CA THR A 62 -5.47 5.26 -5.32
C THR A 62 -5.96 5.99 -4.06
N GLY A 63 -5.06 6.34 -3.15
CA GLY A 63 -5.38 7.13 -1.96
C GLY A 63 -4.66 6.66 -0.70
N ASN A 64 -5.05 7.27 0.42
CA ASN A 64 -4.59 6.91 1.75
C ASN A 64 -5.67 6.05 2.43
N HIS A 65 -5.28 4.88 2.90
CA HIS A 65 -6.17 3.90 3.50
C HIS A 65 -5.62 3.44 4.85
N ARG A 66 -6.51 2.98 5.72
CA ARG A 66 -6.15 2.34 6.99
C ARG A 66 -6.62 0.88 6.96
N PRO A 67 -5.75 -0.09 7.30
CA PRO A 67 -6.20 -1.45 7.48
C PRO A 67 -7.27 -1.53 8.56
N PHE A 68 -8.32 -2.30 8.33
CA PHE A 68 -9.41 -2.47 9.31
C PHE A 68 -9.69 -3.95 9.63
N ARG A 69 -9.20 -4.87 8.80
CA ARG A 69 -9.39 -6.31 8.99
C ARG A 69 -8.20 -7.10 8.46
N MET A 70 -7.84 -8.16 9.18
CA MET A 70 -6.74 -9.05 8.82
C MET A 70 -7.16 -10.51 8.96
N GLU A 71 -6.88 -11.32 7.95
CA GLU A 71 -7.21 -12.74 7.92
C GLU A 71 -6.03 -13.57 7.44
N ARG A 72 -5.61 -14.56 8.24
CA ARG A 72 -4.47 -15.42 7.87
C ARG A 72 -4.81 -16.35 6.71
N THR A 73 -6.02 -16.89 6.71
CA THR A 73 -6.56 -17.81 5.71
C THR A 73 -7.89 -17.24 5.22
N HIS A 74 -7.83 -16.41 4.18
CA HIS A 74 -9.02 -15.91 3.50
C HIS A 74 -9.17 -16.59 2.14
N PHE A 75 -10.40 -16.84 1.74
CA PHE A 75 -10.77 -17.32 0.42
C PHE A 75 -11.73 -16.32 -0.20
N SER A 76 -11.41 -15.82 -1.40
CA SER A 76 -12.28 -14.86 -2.06
C SER A 76 -13.50 -15.55 -2.64
N ARG A 77 -14.67 -15.33 -2.05
CA ARG A 77 -15.96 -15.84 -2.55
C ARG A 77 -16.34 -15.26 -3.92
N GLU A 78 -15.82 -14.06 -4.24
CA GLU A 78 -16.04 -13.39 -5.52
C GLU A 78 -15.19 -13.98 -6.66
N PHE A 79 -14.14 -14.74 -6.33
CA PHE A 79 -13.20 -15.30 -7.31
C PHE A 79 -12.94 -16.79 -7.06
N ASP A 80 -13.98 -17.62 -7.17
CA ASP A 80 -13.91 -19.10 -7.11
C ASP A 80 -13.11 -19.65 -5.91
N ASP A 81 -13.32 -19.09 -4.71
CA ASP A 81 -12.58 -19.44 -3.49
C ASP A 81 -11.05 -19.33 -3.67
N ALA A 82 -10.58 -18.36 -4.45
CA ALA A 82 -9.15 -18.14 -4.63
C ALA A 82 -8.48 -17.83 -3.28
N PRO A 83 -7.39 -18.54 -2.92
CA PRO A 83 -6.73 -18.34 -1.64
C PRO A 83 -6.03 -16.98 -1.59
N MET A 84 -6.33 -16.23 -0.54
CA MET A 84 -5.74 -14.95 -0.18
C MET A 84 -5.02 -15.08 1.18
N PRO A 85 -3.91 -15.83 1.25
CA PRO A 85 -3.20 -16.01 2.51
C PRO A 85 -2.61 -14.69 3.01
N ASN A 86 -2.70 -14.48 4.32
CA ASN A 86 -2.22 -13.28 5.01
C ASN A 86 -2.84 -11.99 4.44
N ALA A 87 -4.16 -11.96 4.31
CA ALA A 87 -4.91 -10.83 3.79
C ALA A 87 -4.97 -9.67 4.80
N ILE A 88 -4.73 -8.46 4.31
CA ILE A 88 -4.84 -7.20 5.03
C ILE A 88 -5.79 -6.31 4.23
N PHE A 89 -7.04 -6.20 4.69
CA PHE A 89 -8.07 -5.41 4.03
C PHE A 89 -7.93 -3.94 4.37
N PHE A 90 -7.96 -3.08 3.35
CA PHE A 90 -7.79 -1.64 3.49
C PHE A 90 -8.96 -0.82 2.90
N THR A 91 -9.93 -1.47 2.25
CA THR A 91 -11.21 -0.84 1.85
C THR A 91 -12.41 -1.71 2.20
N GLY A 92 -13.58 -1.11 2.44
CA GLY A 92 -14.84 -1.84 2.65
C GLY A 92 -15.31 -2.66 1.44
N GLN A 93 -14.89 -2.31 0.22
CA GLN A 93 -15.25 -3.06 -1.00
C GLN A 93 -14.43 -4.35 -1.20
N GLY A 94 -13.59 -4.75 -0.24
CA GLY A 94 -12.85 -6.01 -0.31
C GLY A 94 -11.42 -5.94 -0.87
N HIS A 95 -10.91 -4.75 -1.23
CA HIS A 95 -9.49 -4.62 -1.61
C HIS A 95 -8.56 -4.94 -0.44
N ALA A 96 -7.61 -5.83 -0.70
CA ALA A 96 -6.65 -6.31 0.29
C ALA A 96 -5.23 -6.44 -0.29
N ILE A 97 -4.25 -6.36 0.61
CA ILE A 97 -2.89 -6.84 0.37
C ILE A 97 -2.84 -8.31 0.80
N HIS A 98 -2.40 -9.22 -0.06
CA HIS A 98 -2.34 -10.64 0.28
C HIS A 98 -1.27 -11.40 -0.52
N GLY A 99 -0.95 -12.62 -0.07
CA GLY A 99 -0.05 -13.52 -0.78
C GLY A 99 -0.70 -14.15 -2.01
N THR A 100 0.11 -14.53 -3.00
CA THR A 100 -0.40 -15.21 -4.20
C THR A 100 0.53 -16.31 -4.71
N ASN A 101 -0.05 -17.34 -5.33
CA ASN A 101 0.69 -18.39 -6.05
C ASN A 101 1.11 -17.96 -7.46
N HIS A 102 0.54 -16.88 -8.00
CA HIS A 102 0.89 -16.35 -9.33
C HIS A 102 2.13 -15.46 -9.28
N THR A 103 3.21 -15.94 -8.66
CA THR A 103 4.45 -15.19 -8.41
C THR A 103 5.12 -14.70 -9.69
N ARG A 104 4.96 -15.43 -10.81
CA ARG A 104 5.47 -15.04 -12.14
C ARG A 104 4.85 -13.75 -12.70
N ARG A 105 3.76 -13.24 -12.12
CA ARG A 105 3.09 -11.99 -12.53
C ARG A 105 3.47 -10.78 -11.68
N LEU A 106 4.23 -10.97 -10.60
CA LEU A 106 4.70 -9.86 -9.75
C LEU A 106 5.62 -8.94 -10.56
N GLY A 107 5.46 -7.63 -10.38
CA GLY A 107 6.07 -6.59 -11.21
C GLY A 107 5.19 -6.15 -12.40
N SER A 108 3.95 -6.64 -12.50
CA SER A 108 2.98 -6.25 -13.53
C SER A 108 1.56 -6.25 -12.96
N ALA A 109 0.68 -5.37 -13.47
CA ALA A 109 -0.74 -5.40 -13.12
C ALA A 109 -1.39 -6.70 -13.63
N ALA A 110 -1.98 -7.48 -12.72
CA ALA A 110 -2.55 -8.79 -13.03
C ALA A 110 -3.56 -9.28 -11.95
N SER A 111 -4.15 -8.38 -11.18
CA SER A 111 -5.17 -8.70 -10.18
C SER A 111 -6.53 -8.08 -10.54
N HIS A 112 -7.57 -8.48 -9.81
CA HIS A 112 -8.89 -7.86 -9.84
C HIS A 112 -9.04 -6.81 -8.72
N GLY A 113 -8.02 -5.97 -8.53
CA GLY A 113 -8.05 -4.83 -7.60
C GLY A 113 -7.22 -5.02 -6.33
N CYS A 114 -7.00 -6.25 -5.88
CA CYS A 114 -6.12 -6.52 -4.73
C CYS A 114 -4.63 -6.27 -5.04
N VAL A 115 -3.82 -6.03 -4.01
CA VAL A 115 -2.37 -5.93 -4.14
C VAL A 115 -1.75 -7.27 -3.78
N ARG A 116 -1.22 -7.98 -4.78
CA ARG A 116 -0.66 -9.32 -4.62
C ARG A 116 0.84 -9.25 -4.30
N LEU A 117 1.26 -10.04 -3.33
CA LEU A 117 2.66 -10.23 -2.92
C LEU A 117 3.09 -11.69 -3.09
N ALA A 118 4.40 -11.91 -3.14
CA ALA A 118 4.94 -13.26 -2.92
C ALA A 118 4.51 -13.79 -1.54
N PRO A 119 4.22 -15.09 -1.37
CA PRO A 119 3.67 -15.61 -0.12
C PRO A 119 4.51 -15.31 1.12
N LYS A 120 5.84 -15.40 1.00
CA LYS A 120 6.77 -15.05 2.09
C LYS A 120 6.67 -13.59 2.49
N ASN A 121 6.63 -12.68 1.51
CA ASN A 121 6.54 -11.24 1.76
C ASN A 121 5.20 -10.86 2.40
N ALA A 122 4.10 -11.48 1.95
CA ALA A 122 2.79 -11.29 2.56
C ALA A 122 2.76 -11.76 4.03
N ALA A 123 3.38 -12.92 4.33
CA ALA A 123 3.49 -13.41 5.71
C ALA A 123 4.34 -12.48 6.59
N THR A 124 5.44 -11.93 6.05
CA THR A 124 6.28 -10.93 6.74
C THR A 124 5.47 -9.67 7.05
N LEU A 125 4.81 -9.09 6.04
CA LEU A 125 4.00 -7.89 6.19
C LEU A 125 2.87 -8.08 7.20
N PHE A 126 2.14 -9.18 7.10
CA PHE A 126 1.05 -9.50 8.01
C PHE A 126 1.55 -9.63 9.45
N SER A 127 2.67 -10.30 9.66
CA SER A 127 3.26 -10.43 11.00
C SER A 127 3.68 -9.08 11.56
N LEU A 128 4.26 -8.22 10.71
CA LEU A 128 4.66 -6.86 11.07
C LEU A 128 3.45 -5.99 11.48
N VAL A 129 2.41 -5.95 10.64
CA VAL A 129 1.17 -5.20 10.92
C VAL A 129 0.44 -5.76 12.14
N LYS A 130 0.42 -7.08 12.32
CA LYS A 130 -0.16 -7.71 13.51
C LYS A 130 0.59 -7.34 14.79
N ALA A 131 1.91 -7.24 14.73
CA ALA A 131 2.73 -6.92 15.89
C ALA A 131 2.63 -5.44 16.31
N GLN A 132 2.56 -4.50 15.35
CA GLN A 132 2.47 -3.07 15.67
C GLN A 132 1.03 -2.56 15.80
N GLY A 133 0.08 -3.24 15.15
CA GLY A 133 -1.34 -2.90 15.16
C GLY A 133 -1.78 -2.15 13.89
N MET A 134 -3.00 -2.48 13.43
CA MET A 134 -3.60 -1.85 12.25
C MET A 134 -3.79 -0.33 12.39
N GLY A 135 -4.11 0.16 13.59
CA GLY A 135 -4.29 1.59 13.85
C GLY A 135 -3.05 2.46 13.64
N ARG A 136 -1.86 1.84 13.64
CA ARG A 136 -0.55 2.46 13.41
C ARG A 136 0.01 2.13 12.03
N THR A 137 -0.83 1.59 11.15
CA THR A 137 -0.47 1.24 9.79
C THR A 137 -1.22 2.13 8.81
N ARG A 138 -0.49 2.68 7.83
CA ARG A 138 -1.05 3.44 6.71
C ARG A 138 -0.71 2.74 5.40
N VAL A 139 -1.72 2.58 4.55
CA VAL A 139 -1.56 2.06 3.18
C VAL A 139 -1.76 3.23 2.22
N VAL A 140 -0.73 3.58 1.48
CA VAL A 140 -0.77 4.63 0.47
C VAL A 140 -0.64 3.98 -0.89
N ILE A 141 -1.65 4.15 -1.73
CA ILE A 141 -1.64 3.68 -3.12
C ILE A 141 -1.51 4.89 -4.02
N ASP A 142 -0.47 4.91 -4.85
CA ASP A 142 -0.17 5.96 -5.82
C ASP A 142 0.02 5.37 -7.23
N GLY A 143 0.19 6.24 -8.22
CA GLY A 143 0.26 5.91 -9.63
C GLY A 143 -1.11 6.00 -10.30
N ARG A 144 -1.08 6.07 -11.63
CA ARG A 144 -2.28 6.31 -12.43
C ARG A 144 -3.28 5.19 -12.25
N THR A 145 -4.56 5.55 -12.07
CA THR A 145 -5.64 4.62 -12.36
C THR A 145 -5.55 4.26 -13.85
N VAL A 146 -5.67 2.99 -14.22
CA VAL A 146 -5.39 2.62 -15.63
C VAL A 146 -6.41 3.27 -16.60
N MET A 147 -7.57 3.68 -16.10
CA MET A 147 -8.53 4.51 -16.84
C MET A 147 -8.01 5.93 -17.11
N ALA A 148 -7.35 6.56 -16.15
CA ALA A 148 -6.72 7.87 -16.35
C ALA A 148 -5.51 7.80 -17.29
N SER A 149 -4.78 6.68 -17.32
CA SER A 149 -3.67 6.49 -18.26
C SER A 149 -4.14 6.30 -19.71
N ARG A 150 -5.26 5.60 -19.95
CA ARG A 150 -5.89 5.51 -21.29
C ARG A 150 -6.37 6.86 -21.80
N ARG A 151 -7.04 7.68 -20.96
CA ARG A 151 -7.49 9.03 -21.37
C ARG A 151 -6.31 9.91 -21.79
N ARG A 152 -5.19 9.88 -21.07
CA ARG A 152 -4.01 10.68 -21.45
C ARG A 152 -3.31 10.21 -22.71
N ARG A 153 -3.27 8.89 -22.99
CA ARG A 153 -2.69 8.39 -24.25
C ARG A 153 -3.47 8.90 -25.47
N GLY A 154 -4.79 9.01 -25.37
CA GLY A 154 -5.61 9.57 -26.44
C GLY A 154 -5.44 11.08 -26.68
N GLU A 155 -4.89 11.83 -25.73
CA GLU A 155 -4.69 13.28 -25.84
C GLU A 155 -3.32 13.65 -26.43
N ASP A 156 -2.32 12.77 -26.27
CA ASP A 156 -0.96 12.95 -26.83
C ASP A 156 -0.87 12.57 -28.33
N ASP A 157 -1.86 11.81 -28.83
CA ASP A 157 -1.94 11.37 -30.24
C ASP A 157 -2.69 12.38 -31.15
N GLY A 158 -3.00 13.58 -30.63
CA GLY A 158 -3.93 14.57 -31.21
C GLY A 158 -3.41 15.51 -32.29
N VAL A 159 -2.37 15.17 -33.06
CA VAL A 159 -1.95 15.96 -34.24
C VAL A 159 -1.62 15.04 -35.42
N MET A 160 -2.62 14.70 -36.24
CA MET A 160 -2.55 14.67 -37.71
C MET A 160 -3.96 14.41 -38.26
N SER A 161 -4.48 15.36 -39.03
CA SER A 161 -5.70 15.20 -39.83
C SER A 161 -5.42 14.58 -41.20
N ALA A 162 -6.50 14.04 -41.77
CA ALA A 162 -6.77 13.76 -43.18
C ALA A 162 -6.39 12.37 -43.74
N GLY A 163 -7.45 11.58 -43.93
CA GLY A 163 -7.64 10.75 -45.13
C GLY A 163 -7.02 9.37 -45.12
N MET A 164 -7.82 8.34 -44.83
CA MET A 164 -8.10 7.27 -45.81
C MET A 164 -9.13 6.28 -45.26
N GLN A 165 -10.13 6.01 -46.09
CA GLN A 165 -11.19 5.01 -45.91
C GLN A 165 -10.66 3.60 -46.22
N MET A 166 -11.29 2.61 -45.56
CA MET A 166 -11.42 1.17 -45.88
C MET A 166 -10.41 0.20 -45.27
N GLY A 167 -10.95 -0.81 -44.59
CA GLY A 167 -10.30 -2.11 -44.37
C GLY A 167 -10.82 -2.86 -43.15
N ARG A 168 -11.71 -3.84 -43.36
CA ARG A 168 -12.08 -4.87 -42.37
C ARG A 168 -10.98 -5.94 -42.25
N GLU A 169 -11.03 -6.70 -41.16
CA GLU A 169 -10.40 -8.03 -40.88
C GLU A 169 -9.02 -8.04 -40.16
N PRO A 170 -8.64 -9.15 -39.47
CA PRO A 170 -9.08 -9.46 -38.11
C PRO A 170 -7.90 -9.84 -37.17
N TYR A 171 -8.26 -10.19 -35.94
CA TYR A 171 -7.48 -10.76 -34.84
C TYR A 171 -6.18 -11.50 -35.21
N GLY A 172 -5.02 -10.97 -34.79
CA GLY A 172 -3.74 -11.68 -34.89
C GLY A 172 -2.52 -10.76 -34.85
N ARG A 173 -2.21 -10.16 -33.69
CA ARG A 173 -0.91 -9.47 -33.51
C ARG A 173 -0.05 -10.18 -32.48
N ALA A 174 1.02 -10.80 -32.99
CA ALA A 174 2.09 -11.42 -32.24
C ALA A 174 2.66 -10.46 -31.17
N TYR A 175 2.90 -11.01 -29.99
CA TYR A 175 3.55 -10.35 -28.86
C TYR A 175 4.94 -9.86 -29.29
N ARG A 176 5.14 -8.54 -29.31
CA ARG A 176 6.48 -7.93 -29.42
C ARG A 176 6.91 -7.52 -28.02
N PRO A 177 8.00 -8.07 -27.46
CA PRO A 177 8.48 -7.63 -26.15
C PRO A 177 8.95 -6.18 -26.27
N VAL A 178 8.36 -5.28 -25.49
CA VAL A 178 8.88 -3.93 -25.31
C VAL A 178 10.12 -4.07 -24.41
N ALA A 179 11.27 -3.62 -24.91
CA ALA A 179 12.51 -3.64 -24.15
C ALA A 179 12.30 -2.91 -22.81
N VAL A 180 12.53 -3.62 -21.71
CA VAL A 180 12.34 -3.09 -20.36
C VAL A 180 13.44 -2.05 -20.14
N ALA A 181 13.08 -0.77 -20.19
CA ALA A 181 13.98 0.30 -19.81
C ALA A 181 14.44 0.08 -18.36
N ARG A 182 15.75 0.21 -18.12
CA ARG A 182 16.35 0.05 -16.80
C ARG A 182 15.63 0.96 -15.80
N PRO A 183 15.28 0.48 -14.60
CA PRO A 183 14.53 1.29 -13.64
C PRO A 183 15.37 2.51 -13.25
N VAL A 184 14.88 3.69 -13.60
CA VAL A 184 15.37 4.92 -13.00
C VAL A 184 14.95 4.86 -11.54
N GLN A 185 15.92 4.76 -10.64
CA GLN A 185 15.70 4.88 -9.19
C GLN A 185 15.16 6.28 -8.91
N ARG A 186 13.84 6.46 -9.01
CA ARG A 186 13.17 7.64 -8.48
C ARG A 186 13.16 7.50 -6.97
N ARG A 187 13.69 8.51 -6.27
CA ARG A 187 13.59 8.58 -4.81
C ARG A 187 12.11 8.45 -4.43
N ALA A 188 11.82 7.57 -3.47
CA ALA A 188 10.49 7.46 -2.91
C ALA A 188 10.03 8.86 -2.46
N PRO A 189 8.82 9.31 -2.86
CA PRO A 189 8.30 10.57 -2.36
C PRO A 189 8.20 10.51 -0.84
N VAL A 190 8.59 11.61 -0.18
CA VAL A 190 8.42 11.75 1.27
C VAL A 190 6.94 11.95 1.52
N TYR A 191 6.25 10.88 1.93
CA TYR A 191 4.85 10.96 2.36
C TYR A 191 4.82 11.59 3.75
N ASP A 192 4.36 12.84 3.84
CA ASP A 192 4.07 13.48 5.12
C ASP A 192 2.82 12.81 5.71
N VAL A 193 2.99 12.09 6.82
CA VAL A 193 1.92 11.40 7.55
C VAL A 193 1.11 12.46 8.33
N ARG A 194 0.50 13.41 7.62
CA ARG A 194 -0.53 14.28 8.20
C ARG A 194 -1.83 13.51 8.24
N ASP A 195 -2.51 13.63 9.36
CA ASP A 195 -3.77 12.96 9.66
C ASP A 195 -4.92 13.68 8.94
N PRO A 196 -5.68 13.04 8.03
CA PRO A 196 -6.99 13.53 7.69
C PRO A 196 -7.98 12.90 8.66
N ALA A 197 -8.38 13.68 9.67
CA ALA A 197 -9.63 13.46 10.37
C ALA A 197 -10.78 13.44 9.33
N GLY A 198 -11.63 12.42 9.39
CA GLY A 198 -12.90 12.39 8.65
C GLY A 198 -13.10 11.17 7.77
N TYR A 199 -13.39 10.01 8.37
CA TYR A 199 -14.32 9.07 7.75
C TYR A 199 -15.24 8.55 8.86
N GLY A 200 -16.52 8.85 8.70
CA GLY A 200 -17.53 8.76 9.74
C GLY A 200 -17.83 7.34 10.22
N ASP A 201 -18.40 7.31 11.40
CA ASP A 201 -18.97 6.17 12.08
C ASP A 201 -19.89 5.39 11.12
N ALA A 202 -19.51 4.14 10.83
CA ALA A 202 -20.42 3.16 10.26
C ALA A 202 -20.71 2.15 11.36
N ASP A 203 -21.87 2.37 11.97
CA ASP A 203 -22.70 1.50 12.79
C ASP A 203 -22.20 0.07 12.97
N PHE A 204 -21.72 -0.18 14.19
CA PHE A 204 -21.66 -1.48 14.82
C PHE A 204 -23.09 -2.03 14.96
N VAL A 205 -23.57 -2.77 13.96
CA VAL A 205 -24.73 -3.65 14.12
C VAL A 205 -24.22 -4.96 14.72
N SER A 206 -24.39 -5.07 16.03
CA SER A 206 -24.33 -6.31 16.78
C SER A 206 -25.49 -7.21 16.36
N ASP A 207 -25.24 -8.17 15.48
CA ASP A 207 -26.09 -9.36 15.39
C ASP A 207 -25.51 -10.43 16.31
N GLY A 208 -26.26 -10.71 17.37
CA GLY A 208 -26.04 -11.81 18.27
C GLY A 208 -26.31 -13.15 17.59
N LEU A 209 -25.53 -14.14 18.00
CA LEU A 209 -25.82 -15.54 17.75
C LEU A 209 -26.11 -16.17 19.12
N ASP A 210 -27.36 -16.55 19.31
CA ASP A 210 -27.75 -17.72 20.11
C ASP A 210 -27.13 -19.00 19.52
#